data_AF-W2KV96-F1
#
_entry.id   AF-W2KV96-F1
#
_cell.length_a   1.000
_cell.length_b   1.000
_cell.length_c   1.000
_cell.angle_alpha   90.00
_cell.angle_beta   90.00
_cell.angle_gamma   90.00
#
_symmetry.space_group_name_H-M   'P 1'
#
loop_
_entity.id
_entity.type
_entity.pdbx_description
1 polymer ?
#
loop_
_entity_poly.entity_id
_entity_poly.type
_entity_poly.pdbx_seq_one_letter_code
_entity_poly.pdbx_strand_id
1 'polypeptide(L)' 'MDLNVTEEILEHGASQGIILAINELKKHHWNGSIKNYEILVSWKGLESVEDSWEPLTSLAKEVLVLLNQ' A
#
# COMPACT_ATOMS: atom_id res chain seq x y z
N MET A 1 -34.75 8.99 0.04
CA MET A 1 -34.31 7.68 0.53
C MET A 1 -32.83 7.61 0.26
N ASP A 2 -32.08 8.02 1.27
CA ASP A 2 -30.62 8.14 1.27
C ASP A 2 -29.98 6.77 1.07
N LEU A 3 -29.17 6.65 0.03
CA LEU A 3 -28.36 5.46 -0.20
C LEU A 3 -27.13 5.56 0.70
N ASN A 4 -27.29 5.11 1.94
CA ASN A 4 -26.21 4.86 2.87
C ASN A 4 -25.41 3.64 2.35
N VAL A 5 -24.62 3.86 1.30
CA VAL A 5 -23.55 2.95 0.89
C VAL A 5 -22.52 3.02 2.00
N THR A 6 -22.61 2.09 2.94
CA THR A 6 -21.62 1.91 3.98
C THR A 6 -20.25 1.75 3.32
N GLU A 7 -19.27 2.51 3.81
CA GLU A 7 -17.83 2.39 3.54
C GLU A 7 -17.30 0.95 3.67
N GLU A 8 -18.08 0.07 4.26
CA GLU A 8 -17.79 -1.33 4.59
C GLU A 8 -17.58 -2.26 3.37
N ILE A 9 -18.11 -1.94 2.18
CA ILE A 9 -17.99 -2.85 1.01
C ILE A 9 -16.77 -2.56 0.12
N LEU A 10 -16.12 -1.39 0.24
CA LEU A 10 -14.91 -1.11 -0.55
C LEU A 10 -13.64 -1.75 0.03
N GLU A 11 -13.63 -2.18 1.29
CA GLU A 11 -12.44 -2.74 1.92
C GLU A 11 -12.21 -4.23 1.63
N HIS A 12 -13.21 -4.97 1.15
CA HIS A 12 -13.15 -6.44 1.05
C HIS A 12 -12.82 -7.01 -0.34
N GLY A 13 -12.49 -6.16 -1.32
CA GLY A 13 -12.18 -6.57 -2.70
C GLY A 13 -10.70 -6.55 -3.11
N ALA A 14 -9.78 -6.10 -2.24
CA ALA A 14 -8.41 -5.74 -2.67
C ALA A 14 -7.32 -6.80 -2.41
N SER A 15 -7.63 -7.90 -1.70
CA SER A 15 -6.61 -8.77 -1.10
C SER A 15 -6.23 -10.02 -1.91
N GLN A 16 -6.12 -9.89 -3.24
CA GLN A 16 -5.14 -10.67 -4.00
C GLN A 16 -4.29 -9.72 -4.83
N GLY A 17 -3.56 -8.85 -4.14
CA GLY A 17 -2.52 -8.02 -4.75
C GLY A 17 -1.36 -8.87 -5.25
N ILE A 18 -0.77 -8.46 -6.37
CA ILE A 18 0.50 -9.01 -6.84
C ILE A 18 1.59 -8.56 -5.85
N ILE A 19 2.39 -9.50 -5.35
CA ILE A 19 3.58 -9.15 -4.56
C ILE A 19 4.64 -8.58 -5.50
N LEU A 20 4.90 -7.28 -5.39
CA LEU A 20 5.92 -6.58 -6.17
C LEU A 20 7.19 -6.42 -5.33
N ALA A 21 8.35 -6.65 -5.94
CA ALA A 21 9.62 -6.39 -5.29
C ALA A 21 9.89 -4.87 -5.24
N ILE A 22 10.36 -4.39 -4.10
CA ILE A 22 10.76 -2.98 -3.94
C ILE A 22 12.06 -2.73 -4.71
N ASN A 23 12.08 -1.68 -5.52
CA ASN A 23 13.30 -1.13 -6.13
C ASN A 23 13.94 -0.07 -5.22
N GLU A 24 13.13 0.88 -4.72
CA GLU A 24 13.61 2.00 -3.91
C GLU A 24 12.49 2.57 -3.01
N LEU A 25 12.85 3.03 -1.81
CA LEU A 25 11.98 3.83 -0.93
C LEU A 25 12.35 5.31 -1.07
N LYS A 26 11.51 6.09 -1.76
CA LYS A 26 11.89 7.43 -2.23
C LYS A 26 11.61 8.53 -1.22
N LYS A 27 10.44 8.51 -0.58
CA LYS A 27 9.95 9.57 0.32
C LYS A 27 9.05 8.98 1.41
N HIS A 28 8.87 9.71 2.49
CA HIS A 28 7.90 9.39 3.53
C HIS A 28 7.17 10.64 3.97
N HIS A 29 5.93 10.49 4.45
CA HIS A 29 5.19 11.57 5.10
C HIS A 29 4.13 10.99 6.05
N TRP A 30 3.71 11.80 7.02
CA TRP A 30 2.58 11.47 7.88
C TRP A 30 1.28 11.77 7.13
N ASN A 31 0.42 10.75 6.98
CA ASN A 31 -0.92 10.90 6.45
C ASN A 31 -1.93 10.89 7.60
N GLY A 32 -2.50 12.06 7.88
CA GLY A 32 -3.46 12.25 8.97
C GLY A 32 -4.79 11.51 8.79
N SER A 33 -5.18 11.21 7.54
CA SER A 33 -6.43 10.52 7.23
C SER A 33 -6.39 9.06 7.69
N ILE A 34 -5.26 8.38 7.47
CA ILE A 34 -5.04 7.00 7.93
C ILE A 34 -4.32 6.91 9.28
N LYS A 35 -3.98 8.07 9.87
CA LYS A 35 -3.19 8.20 11.11
C LYS A 35 -1.93 7.33 11.08
N ASN A 36 -1.22 7.35 9.96
CA ASN A 36 -0.07 6.50 9.74
C ASN A 36 0.95 7.18 8.81
N TYR A 37 2.17 6.66 8.78
CA TYR A 37 3.15 7.04 7.78
C TYR A 37 2.88 6.29 6.47
N GLU A 38 2.99 7.02 5.37
CA GLU A 38 3.07 6.45 4.02
C GLU A 38 4.47 6.62 3.48
N ILE A 39 4.91 5.66 2.67
CA ILE A 39 6.19 5.66 1.97
C ILE A 39 5.93 5.59 0.47
N LEU A 40 6.58 6.46 -0.30
CA LEU A 40 6.55 6.41 -1.75
C LEU A 40 7.52 5.31 -2.19
N VAL A 41 6.96 4.23 -2.73
CA VAL A 41 7.70 3.05 -3.16
C VAL A 41 7.82 3.06 -4.67
N SER A 42 9.03 2.75 -5.13
CA SER A 42 9.28 2.41 -6.52
C SER A 42 9.42 0.90 -6.66
N TRP A 43 8.79 0.35 -7.68
CA TRP A 43 8.67 -1.10 -7.87
C TRP A 43 9.66 -1.62 -8.89
N LYS A 44 10.25 -2.78 -8.60
CA LYS A 44 11.26 -3.40 -9.46
C LYS A 44 10.62 -3.88 -10.75
N GLY A 45 11.17 -3.42 -11.88
CA GLY A 45 10.68 -3.77 -13.22
C GLY A 45 9.49 -2.93 -13.68
N LEU A 46 9.04 -1.95 -12.90
CA LEU A 46 8.01 -0.99 -13.29
C LEU A 46 8.61 0.40 -13.51
N GLU A 47 7.91 1.21 -14.29
CA GLU A 47 8.29 2.60 -14.55
C GLU A 47 7.89 3.50 -13.38
N SER A 48 8.51 4.68 -13.26
CA SER A 48 8.25 5.60 -12.14
C SER A 48 6.83 6.14 -12.06
N VAL A 49 6.04 6.00 -13.12
CA VAL A 49 4.60 6.34 -13.12
C VAL A 49 3.79 5.38 -12.25
N GLU A 50 4.31 4.17 -12.03
CA GLU A 50 3.70 3.14 -11.18
C GLU A 50 4.13 3.27 -9.71
N ASP A 51 4.96 4.26 -9.36
CA ASP A 51 5.32 4.51 -7.96
C ASP A 51 4.04 4.81 -7.13
N SER A 52 3.90 4.16 -5.97
CA SER A 52 2.72 4.29 -5.12
C SER A 52 3.07 4.65 -3.68
N TRP A 53 2.14 5.35 -3.02
CA TRP A 53 2.23 5.61 -1.58
C TRP A 53 1.63 4.44 -0.82
N GLU A 54 2.48 3.71 -0.11
CA GLU A 54 2.08 2.54 0.65
C GLU A 54 2.10 2.83 2.16
N PRO A 55 1.07 2.45 2.92
CA PRO A 55 1.11 2.54 4.37
C PRO A 55 2.27 1.71 4.93
N LEU A 56 3.03 2.28 5.86
CA LEU A 56 4.18 1.61 6.48
C LEU A 56 3.81 0.26 7.12
N THR A 57 2.62 0.18 7.70
CA THR A 57 2.10 -1.07 8.30
C THR A 57 1.83 -2.15 7.26
N SER A 58 1.46 -1.79 6.04
CA SER A 58 1.25 -2.74 4.94
C SER A 58 2.61 -3.26 4.45
N LEU A 59 3.55 -2.34 4.17
CA LEU A 59 4.91 -2.70 3.77
C LEU A 59 5.61 -3.62 4.78
N ALA A 60 5.47 -3.34 6.09
CA ALA A 60 6.10 -4.16 7.12
C ALA A 60 5.57 -5.61 7.14
N LYS A 61 4.28 -5.81 6.85
CA LYS A 61 3.70 -7.15 6.75
C LYS A 61 4.24 -7.91 5.54
N GLU A 62 4.39 -7.23 4.41
CA GLU A 62 4.84 -7.85 3.16
C GLU A 62 6.33 -8.17 3.16
N VAL A 63 7.18 -7.30 3.75
CA VAL A 63 8.62 -7.58 3.91
C VAL A 63 8.86 -8.81 4.78
N LEU A 64 8.06 -9.03 5.82
CA LEU A 64 8.16 -10.23 6.65
C LEU A 64 7.81 -11.51 5.87
N VAL A 65 6.89 -11.44 4.90
CA VAL A 65 6.58 -12.58 4.04
C VAL A 65 7.76 -12.91 3.12
N LEU A 66 8.45 -11.90 2.58
CA LEU A 66 9.62 -12.09 1.71
C LEU A 66 10.84 -12.68 2.43
N LEU A 67 11.04 -12.39 3.73
CA LEU A 67 12.15 -12.94 4.51
C LEU A 67 11.96 -14.41 4.91
N ASN A 68 10.73 -14.94 4.81
CA ASN A 68 10.37 -16.29 5.22
C ASN A 68 10.15 -17.26 4.04
N GLN A 69 10.53 -16.86 2.81
CA GLN A 69 10.52 -17.69 1.59
C GLN A 69 11.92 -18.11 1.20
#